data_AF-A0A7S4I650-F1
#
_entry.id   AF-A0A7S4I650-F1
#
_cell.length_a   1.000
_cell.length_b   1.000
_cell.length_c   1.000
_cell.angle_alpha   90.00
_cell.angle_beta   90.00
_cell.angle_gamma   90.00
#
_symmetry.space_group_name_H-M   'P 1'
#
loop_
_entity.id
_entity.type
_entity.pdbx_description
1 polymer ?
#
loop_
_entity_poly.entity_id
_entity_poly.type
_entity_poly.pdbx_seq_one_letter_code
_entity_poly.pdbx_strand_id
1 'polypeptide(L)'
;ANIKPFVFSWPTGKIFYYFQSVKVATSERTMHSFHQFLSSIIASGVQNVHIMTHSMGIRLFMKAINTPSIYKLFANSRQRDSSNLLNLVTATFTNADYSVKEFRDTDYEPLSKLCEHVSFYVDKYDDALKYASIFTRTMLVGSLATPFYCSRAAAKLLDVDIIDTSGLQDNMHSVRHSAFNVNRMMVEDLREIIVSRKRAKERLSRLINKKGNLFCFMTTPAAVNGNIV
;
A
#
# COMPACT_ATOMS: atom_id res chain seq x y z
N ALA A 1 -11.98 9.44 -16.93
CA ALA A 1 -10.95 9.97 -16.02
C ALA A 1 -9.62 9.97 -16.74
N ASN A 2 -8.90 11.09 -16.77
CA ASN A 2 -7.57 11.17 -17.38
C ASN A 2 -6.54 10.77 -16.33
N ILE A 3 -6.09 9.52 -16.37
CA ILE A 3 -5.07 8.98 -15.46
C ILE A 3 -3.72 9.02 -16.19
N LYS A 4 -2.71 9.61 -15.55
CA LYS A 4 -1.33 9.62 -16.05
C LYS A 4 -0.47 8.76 -15.12
N PRO A 5 -0.17 7.50 -15.49
CA PRO A 5 0.64 6.64 -14.64
C PRO A 5 2.10 7.05 -14.69
N PHE A 6 2.72 7.16 -13.53
CA PHE A 6 4.17 7.25 -13.38
C PHE A 6 4.62 6.03 -12.58
N VAL A 7 5.52 5.24 -13.14
CA VAL A 7 6.05 4.03 -12.52
C VAL A 7 7.54 4.21 -12.31
N PHE A 8 7.98 4.03 -11.08
CA PHE A 8 9.37 4.11 -10.71
C PHE A 8 9.80 2.82 -10.03
N SER A 9 11.02 2.41 -10.35
CA SER A 9 11.72 1.33 -9.67
C SER A 9 13.17 1.75 -9.51
N TRP A 10 13.79 1.37 -8.40
CA TRP A 10 15.24 1.41 -8.25
C TRP A 10 15.81 0.01 -8.47
N PRO A 11 17.09 -0.14 -8.81
CA PRO A 11 17.72 -1.45 -8.89
C PRO A 11 17.60 -2.16 -7.55
N THR A 12 16.78 -3.20 -7.50
CA THR A 12 16.68 -4.13 -6.37
C THR A 12 17.46 -5.39 -6.73
N GLY A 13 18.33 -5.82 -5.81
CA GLY A 13 19.05 -7.07 -5.96
C GLY A 13 18.20 -8.27 -5.55
N LYS A 14 18.78 -9.47 -5.65
CA LYS A 14 18.23 -10.69 -4.99
C LYS A 14 18.07 -10.46 -3.49
N ILE A 15 17.35 -11.35 -2.80
CA ILE A 15 17.04 -11.23 -1.37
C ILE A 15 18.27 -11.01 -0.46
N PHE A 16 19.46 -11.51 -0.86
CA PHE A 16 20.73 -11.25 -0.16
C PHE A 16 21.17 -9.78 -0.13
N TYR A 17 20.65 -8.96 -1.05
CA TYR A 17 20.88 -7.52 -1.11
C TYR A 17 19.76 -6.73 -0.43
N TYR A 18 18.96 -7.36 0.44
CA TYR A 18 17.84 -6.73 1.14
C TYR A 18 18.25 -5.41 1.82
N PHE A 19 19.24 -5.46 2.72
CA PHE A 19 19.68 -4.26 3.45
C PHE A 19 20.28 -3.18 2.56
N GLN A 20 20.95 -3.57 1.46
CA GLN A 20 21.44 -2.61 0.47
C GLN A 20 20.28 -1.95 -0.26
N SER A 21 19.26 -2.73 -0.62
CA SER A 21 18.04 -2.23 -1.26
C SER A 21 17.27 -1.30 -0.32
N VAL A 22 17.23 -1.58 0.99
CA VAL A 22 16.63 -0.68 2.00
C VAL A 22 17.39 0.64 2.04
N LYS A 23 18.73 0.59 2.07
CA LYS A 23 19.59 1.78 2.08
C LYS A 23 19.40 2.63 0.82
N VAL A 24 19.29 2.01 -0.35
CA VAL A 24 19.04 2.73 -1.61
C VAL A 24 17.63 3.35 -1.63
N ALA A 25 16.61 2.57 -1.27
CA ALA A 25 15.21 3.01 -1.24
C ALA A 25 15.03 4.23 -0.32
N THR A 26 15.74 4.26 0.81
CA THR A 26 15.63 5.32 1.81
C THR A 26 16.82 6.31 1.77
N SER A 27 17.64 6.29 0.72
CA SER A 27 18.80 7.20 0.61
C SER A 27 18.38 8.65 0.40
N GLU A 28 19.21 9.60 0.84
CA GLU A 28 18.97 11.04 0.63
C GLU A 28 18.84 11.40 -0.86
N ARG A 29 19.57 10.70 -1.74
CA ARG A 29 19.44 10.87 -3.19
C ARG A 29 18.03 10.50 -3.68
N THR A 30 17.52 9.34 -3.27
CA THR A 30 16.17 8.88 -3.65
C THR A 30 15.10 9.83 -3.09
N MET A 31 15.27 10.27 -1.84
CA MET A 31 14.41 11.27 -1.20
C MET A 31 14.38 12.59 -1.97
N HIS A 32 15.55 13.09 -2.37
CA HIS A 32 15.68 14.33 -3.13
C HIS A 32 15.00 14.23 -4.50
N SER A 33 15.24 13.13 -5.22
CA SER A 33 14.58 12.88 -6.51
C SER A 33 13.06 12.77 -6.37
N PHE A 34 12.57 12.12 -5.30
CA PHE A 34 11.14 12.02 -5.03
C PHE A 34 10.52 13.40 -4.73
N HIS A 35 11.20 14.23 -3.94
CA HIS A 35 10.80 15.62 -3.71
C HIS A 35 10.73 16.43 -5.02
N GLN A 36 11.79 16.40 -5.83
CA GLN A 36 11.82 17.11 -7.12
C GLN A 36 10.70 16.65 -8.06
N PHE A 37 10.40 15.35 -8.08
CA PHE A 37 9.30 14.80 -8.85
C PHE A 37 7.95 15.35 -8.35
N LEU A 38 7.67 15.32 -7.05
CA LEU A 38 6.42 15.88 -6.51
C LEU A 38 6.30 17.38 -6.79
N SER A 39 7.40 18.13 -6.68
CA SER A 39 7.41 19.55 -7.04
C SER A 39 7.11 19.78 -8.53
N SER A 40 7.61 18.94 -9.44
CA SER A 40 7.31 19.07 -10.87
C SER A 40 5.87 18.70 -11.20
N ILE A 41 5.28 17.74 -10.48
CA ILE A 41 3.85 17.42 -10.57
C ILE A 41 3.00 18.64 -10.18
N ILE A 42 3.32 19.30 -9.05
CA ILE A 42 2.66 20.56 -8.66
C ILE A 42 2.81 21.62 -9.75
N ALA A 43 4.03 21.84 -10.24
CA ALA A 43 4.33 22.84 -11.26
C ALA A 43 3.59 22.57 -12.59
N SER A 44 3.25 21.31 -12.88
CA SER A 44 2.44 20.94 -14.05
C SER A 44 0.94 21.21 -13.90
N GLY A 45 0.50 21.73 -12.74
CA GLY A 45 -0.90 21.99 -12.43
C GLY A 45 -1.69 20.78 -11.95
N VAL A 46 -1.02 19.66 -11.65
CA VAL A 46 -1.68 18.47 -11.09
C VAL A 46 -1.90 18.66 -9.60
N GLN A 47 -3.15 18.56 -9.16
CA GLN A 47 -3.53 18.67 -7.75
C GLN A 47 -3.84 17.33 -7.10
N ASN A 48 -4.40 16.38 -7.84
CA ASN A 48 -4.84 15.11 -7.28
C ASN A 48 -3.84 14.00 -7.62
N VAL A 49 -3.28 13.36 -6.58
CA VAL A 49 -2.35 12.25 -6.75
C VAL A 49 -2.85 11.01 -6.02
N HIS A 50 -2.64 9.88 -6.66
CA HIS A 50 -2.82 8.56 -6.05
C HIS A 50 -1.43 7.95 -5.92
N ILE A 51 -1.09 7.46 -4.73
CA ILE A 51 0.19 6.79 -4.48
C ILE A 51 -0.07 5.31 -4.32
N MET A 52 0.60 4.52 -5.13
CA MET A 52 0.61 3.07 -5.01
C MET A 52 2.06 2.61 -4.83
N THR A 53 2.31 1.77 -3.83
CA THR A 53 3.64 1.21 -3.61
C THR A 53 3.57 -0.30 -3.48
N HIS A 54 4.58 -0.98 -3.99
CA HIS A 54 4.77 -2.41 -3.81
C HIS A 54 6.00 -2.69 -2.94
N SER A 55 5.91 -3.68 -2.05
CA SER A 55 7.05 -4.16 -1.26
C SER A 55 7.80 -3.02 -0.57
N MET A 56 9.09 -2.85 -0.84
CA MET A 56 9.96 -1.81 -0.27
C MET A 56 9.57 -0.38 -0.67
N GLY A 57 8.69 -0.22 -1.67
CA GLY A 57 8.12 1.07 -2.11
C GLY A 57 7.59 1.92 -0.96
N ILE A 58 6.94 1.27 0.00
CA ILE A 58 6.37 1.92 1.18
C ILE A 58 7.43 2.55 2.08
N ARG A 59 8.65 2.01 2.15
CA ARG A 59 9.74 2.55 2.99
C ARG A 59 10.15 3.94 2.52
N LEU A 60 10.28 4.13 1.22
CA LEU A 60 10.51 5.45 0.62
C LEU A 60 9.36 6.39 0.95
N PHE A 61 8.12 5.95 0.72
CA PHE A 61 6.95 6.80 0.92
C PHE A 61 6.75 7.23 2.38
N MET A 62 6.89 6.30 3.34
CA MET A 62 6.76 6.63 4.76
C MET A 62 7.90 7.54 5.24
N LYS A 63 9.14 7.31 4.80
CA LYS A 63 10.24 8.25 5.09
C LYS A 63 9.94 9.65 4.50
N ALA A 64 9.36 9.69 3.31
CA ALA A 64 9.01 10.93 2.63
C ALA A 64 7.97 11.75 3.37
N ILE A 65 6.83 11.17 3.73
CA ILE A 65 5.79 11.91 4.45
C ILE A 65 6.22 12.35 5.85
N ASN A 66 7.20 11.68 6.47
CA ASN A 66 7.76 12.11 7.76
C ASN A 66 8.81 13.22 7.63
N THR A 67 9.23 13.57 6.41
CA THR A 67 10.18 14.65 6.18
C THR A 67 9.44 15.98 5.97
N PRO A 68 9.74 17.05 6.73
CA PRO A 68 9.00 18.32 6.62
C PRO A 68 8.96 18.94 5.22
N SER A 69 10.02 18.78 4.42
CA SER A 69 10.07 19.33 3.05
C SER A 69 9.03 18.69 2.14
N ILE A 70 8.84 17.37 2.24
CA ILE A 70 7.86 16.64 1.42
C ILE A 70 6.46 16.72 2.03
N TYR A 71 6.33 16.61 3.36
CA TYR A 71 5.03 16.73 4.04
C TYR A 71 4.30 18.02 3.66
N LYS A 72 5.04 19.15 3.58
CA LYS A 72 4.49 20.47 3.22
C LYS A 72 4.04 20.58 1.75
N LEU A 73 4.37 19.61 0.89
CA LEU A 73 3.87 19.57 -0.49
C LEU A 73 2.41 19.07 -0.56
N PHE A 74 1.89 18.47 0.52
CA PHE A 74 0.55 17.91 0.56
C PHE A 74 -0.41 18.79 1.36
N ALA A 75 -1.63 18.93 0.86
CA ALA A 75 -2.73 19.53 1.60
C ALA A 75 -3.18 18.58 2.72
N ASN A 76 -3.69 19.15 3.82
CA ASN A 76 -4.41 18.35 4.80
C ASN A 76 -5.73 17.89 4.15
N SER A 77 -6.02 16.60 4.24
CA SER A 77 -7.24 15.98 3.70
C SER A 77 -8.53 16.69 4.14
N ARG A 78 -8.51 17.31 5.34
CA ARG A 78 -9.61 18.06 5.96
C ARG A 78 -9.66 19.55 5.58
N GLN A 79 -8.59 20.11 5.01
CA GLN A 79 -8.51 21.51 4.58
C GLN A 79 -8.00 21.57 3.13
N ARG A 80 -8.93 21.44 2.17
CA ARG A 80 -8.64 21.27 0.75
C ARG A 80 -8.42 22.59 -0.03
N ASP A 81 -8.39 23.73 0.64
CA ASP A 81 -8.45 25.06 0.00
C ASP A 81 -7.10 25.60 -0.51
N SER A 82 -6.06 24.76 -0.62
CA SER A 82 -4.74 25.20 -1.10
C SER A 82 -4.50 24.83 -2.56
N SER A 83 -4.60 25.82 -3.46
CA SER A 83 -4.47 25.64 -4.91
C SER A 83 -3.09 25.14 -5.38
N ASN A 84 -2.06 25.24 -4.52
CA ASN A 84 -0.65 24.92 -4.84
C ASN A 84 -0.12 23.65 -4.14
N LEU A 85 -0.99 22.87 -3.48
CA LEU A 85 -0.58 21.65 -2.78
C LEU A 85 -1.19 20.40 -3.42
N LEU A 86 -0.52 19.26 -3.24
CA LEU A 86 -1.03 17.96 -3.66
C LEU A 86 -2.10 17.46 -2.68
N ASN A 87 -3.25 17.10 -3.21
CA ASN A 87 -4.25 16.30 -2.53
C ASN A 87 -3.92 14.82 -2.74
N LEU A 88 -3.50 14.14 -1.66
CA LEU A 88 -3.28 12.70 -1.67
C LEU A 88 -4.62 11.98 -1.58
N VAL A 89 -5.14 11.58 -2.74
CA VAL A 89 -6.50 11.04 -2.87
C VAL A 89 -6.60 9.63 -2.31
N THR A 90 -5.63 8.77 -2.65
CA THR A 90 -5.53 7.41 -2.12
C THR A 90 -4.07 7.03 -1.90
N ALA A 91 -3.81 6.23 -0.87
CA ALA A 91 -2.53 5.57 -0.64
C ALA A 91 -2.75 4.05 -0.59
N THR A 92 -2.20 3.33 -1.55
CA THR A 92 -2.42 1.89 -1.72
C THR A 92 -1.09 1.15 -1.62
N PHE A 93 -1.03 0.18 -0.71
CA PHE A 93 0.20 -0.55 -0.41
C PHE A 93 0.00 -2.04 -0.67
N THR A 94 0.74 -2.61 -1.61
CA THR A 94 0.65 -4.03 -1.99
C THR A 94 1.86 -4.79 -1.47
N ASN A 95 1.65 -5.86 -0.70
CA ASN A 95 2.71 -6.69 -0.13
C ASN A 95 3.76 -5.84 0.60
N ALA A 96 3.31 -4.88 1.40
CA ALA A 96 4.15 -3.85 2.00
C ALA A 96 5.26 -4.43 2.90
N ASP A 97 6.52 -4.19 2.54
CA ASP A 97 7.67 -4.44 3.41
C ASP A 97 7.85 -3.24 4.36
N TYR A 98 7.07 -3.24 5.43
CA TYR A 98 7.13 -2.22 6.46
C TYR A 98 6.74 -2.78 7.83
N SER A 99 7.34 -2.27 8.88
CA SER A 99 7.06 -2.69 10.25
C SER A 99 5.64 -2.31 10.66
N VAL A 100 4.85 -3.29 11.12
CA VAL A 100 3.49 -3.05 11.66
C VAL A 100 3.54 -2.08 12.83
N LYS A 101 4.58 -2.21 13.67
CA LYS A 101 4.76 -1.37 14.85
C LYS A 101 5.03 0.09 14.45
N GLU A 102 5.97 0.32 13.55
CA GLU A 102 6.33 1.68 13.08
C GLU A 102 5.13 2.35 12.40
N PHE A 103 4.45 1.62 11.51
CA PHE A 103 3.26 2.14 10.85
C PHE A 103 2.20 2.60 11.86
N ARG A 104 1.84 1.75 12.82
CA ARG A 104 0.78 2.02 13.79
C ARG A 104 1.17 3.13 14.77
N ASP A 105 2.40 3.11 15.26
CA ASP A 105 2.81 3.90 16.42
C ASP A 105 3.37 5.27 16.02
N THR A 106 3.86 5.40 14.79
CA THR A 106 4.56 6.60 14.30
C THR A 106 3.92 7.18 13.05
N ASP A 107 3.65 6.36 12.04
CA ASP A 107 3.41 6.89 10.68
C ASP A 107 1.93 7.05 10.31
N TYR A 108 1.03 6.32 10.97
CA TYR A 108 -0.40 6.38 10.66
C TYR A 108 -0.99 7.77 10.95
N GLU A 109 -0.61 8.42 12.06
CA GLU A 109 -1.16 9.72 12.41
C GLU A 109 -0.86 10.80 11.34
N PRO A 110 0.41 11.04 10.93
CA PRO A 110 0.69 12.00 9.86
C PRO A 110 0.06 11.59 8.53
N LEU A 111 0.09 10.30 8.17
CA LEU A 111 -0.54 9.83 6.94
C LEU A 111 -2.06 10.10 6.92
N SER A 112 -2.75 9.84 8.03
CA SER A 112 -4.20 10.05 8.15
C SER A 112 -4.62 11.52 8.03
N LYS A 113 -3.70 12.46 8.28
CA LYS A 113 -3.93 13.89 8.04
C LYS A 113 -3.84 14.23 6.55
N LEU A 114 -3.00 13.54 5.80
CA LEU A 114 -2.81 13.78 4.35
C LEU A 114 -3.80 13.00 3.48
N CYS A 115 -4.16 11.79 3.89
CA CYS A 115 -4.92 10.84 3.07
C CYS A 115 -5.94 10.10 3.93
N GLU A 116 -7.22 10.29 3.62
CA GLU A 116 -8.30 9.55 4.26
C GLU A 116 -8.37 8.12 3.72
N HIS A 117 -8.08 7.91 2.42
CA HIS A 117 -8.25 6.62 1.76
C HIS A 117 -6.95 5.80 1.68
N VAL A 118 -6.67 5.04 2.74
CA VAL A 118 -5.52 4.14 2.81
C VAL A 118 -5.97 2.68 2.66
N SER A 119 -5.29 1.90 1.81
CA SER A 119 -5.58 0.49 1.61
C SER A 119 -4.30 -0.37 1.59
N PHE A 120 -4.35 -1.51 2.25
CA PHE A 120 -3.29 -2.53 2.25
C PHE A 120 -3.80 -3.80 1.57
N TYR A 121 -3.06 -4.29 0.59
CA TYR A 121 -3.22 -5.64 0.04
C TYR A 121 -2.15 -6.54 0.65
N VAL A 122 -2.59 -7.57 1.35
CA VAL A 122 -1.74 -8.43 2.18
C VAL A 122 -1.89 -9.89 1.82
N ASP A 123 -0.79 -10.64 1.85
CA ASP A 123 -0.78 -12.08 1.61
C ASP A 123 -0.02 -12.78 2.76
N LYS A 124 -0.74 -13.58 3.54
CA LYS A 124 -0.19 -14.37 4.66
C LYS A 124 0.86 -15.39 4.19
N TYR A 125 0.78 -15.79 2.94
CA TYR A 125 1.66 -16.78 2.33
C TYR A 125 2.80 -16.16 1.53
N ASP A 126 2.99 -14.84 1.56
CA ASP A 126 4.14 -14.15 0.94
C ASP A 126 5.47 -14.60 1.57
N ASP A 127 6.23 -15.43 0.86
CA ASP A 127 7.46 -16.00 1.38
C ASP A 127 8.59 -14.96 1.46
N ALA A 128 8.63 -14.01 0.53
CA ALA A 128 9.63 -12.94 0.56
C ALA A 128 9.49 -12.08 1.83
N LEU A 129 8.26 -11.73 2.21
CA LEU A 129 8.00 -10.98 3.44
C LEU A 129 8.24 -11.83 4.70
N LYS A 130 8.00 -13.14 4.68
CA LYS A 130 8.38 -14.02 5.79
C LYS A 130 9.91 -14.04 5.98
N TYR A 131 10.68 -14.19 4.91
CA TYR A 131 12.14 -14.12 4.97
C TYR A 131 12.61 -12.75 5.46
N ALA A 132 12.06 -11.66 4.91
CA ALA A 132 12.39 -10.30 5.36
C ALA A 132 12.08 -10.11 6.85
N SER A 133 10.94 -10.61 7.33
CA SER A 133 10.55 -10.57 8.76
C SER A 133 11.58 -11.26 9.66
N ILE A 134 12.16 -12.38 9.21
CA ILE A 134 13.24 -13.09 9.93
C ILE A 134 14.51 -12.23 9.97
N PHE A 135 14.94 -11.67 8.83
CA PHE A 135 16.15 -10.83 8.75
C PHE A 135 16.03 -9.56 9.60
N THR A 136 14.85 -8.93 9.62
CA THR A 136 14.62 -7.70 10.39
C THR A 136 14.13 -7.93 11.81
N ARG A 137 13.77 -9.17 12.17
CA ARG A 137 13.12 -9.53 13.43
C ARG A 137 11.90 -8.65 13.75
N THR A 138 11.12 -8.32 12.72
CA THR A 138 9.89 -7.52 12.84
C THR A 138 8.77 -8.16 12.07
N MET A 139 7.53 -7.87 12.47
CA MET A 139 6.34 -8.28 11.73
C MET A 139 6.08 -7.27 10.62
N LEU A 140 5.98 -7.76 9.38
CA LEU A 140 5.74 -6.93 8.21
C LEU A 140 4.26 -6.84 7.85
N VAL A 141 3.82 -5.63 7.53
CA VAL A 141 2.43 -5.28 7.20
C VAL A 141 1.89 -6.14 6.07
N GLY A 142 2.65 -6.35 5.00
CA GLY A 142 2.21 -7.08 3.82
C GLY A 142 1.91 -8.57 4.06
N SER A 143 2.38 -9.14 5.17
CA SER A 143 2.11 -10.54 5.55
C SER A 143 1.03 -10.70 6.63
N LEU A 144 0.43 -9.58 7.09
CA LEU A 144 -0.48 -9.56 8.23
C LEU A 144 -1.94 -9.40 7.80
N ALA A 145 -2.61 -10.52 7.58
CA ALA A 145 -4.06 -10.58 7.29
C ALA A 145 -4.92 -10.48 8.56
N THR A 146 -4.80 -9.39 9.31
CA THR A 146 -5.59 -9.12 10.54
C THR A 146 -6.04 -7.67 10.61
N PRO A 147 -7.13 -7.33 11.32
CA PRO A 147 -7.52 -5.94 11.54
C PRO A 147 -6.42 -5.12 12.22
N PHE A 148 -6.25 -3.85 11.83
CA PHE A 148 -5.25 -2.97 12.42
C PHE A 148 -5.89 -2.11 13.52
N TYR A 149 -5.37 -2.26 14.73
CA TYR A 149 -5.82 -1.53 15.92
C TYR A 149 -4.83 -0.42 16.28
N CYS A 150 -5.33 0.65 16.88
CA CYS A 150 -4.53 1.71 17.46
C CYS A 150 -3.75 1.19 18.67
N SER A 151 -2.46 1.48 18.77
CA SER A 151 -1.64 1.07 19.92
C SER A 151 -2.08 1.71 21.23
N ARG A 152 -2.56 2.94 21.18
CA ARG A 152 -2.99 3.70 22.37
C ARG A 152 -4.41 3.34 22.83
N ALA A 153 -5.18 2.62 22.01
CA ALA A 153 -6.54 2.22 22.29
C ALA A 153 -6.82 0.87 21.63
N ALA A 154 -6.55 -0.23 22.35
CA ALA A 154 -6.52 -1.60 21.82
C ALA A 154 -7.80 -2.06 21.10
N ALA A 155 -8.95 -1.42 21.37
CA ALA A 155 -10.23 -1.72 20.71
C ALA A 155 -10.55 -0.81 19.51
N LYS A 156 -9.81 0.28 19.29
CA LYS A 156 -10.08 1.24 18.22
C LYS A 156 -9.34 0.84 16.95
N LEU A 157 -10.09 0.57 15.88
CA LEU A 157 -9.53 0.31 14.55
C LEU A 157 -8.90 1.57 13.95
N LEU A 158 -7.81 1.38 13.19
CA LEU A 158 -7.30 2.40 12.29
C LEU A 158 -8.25 2.53 11.08
N ASP A 159 -8.43 3.74 10.55
CA ASP A 159 -9.24 4.01 9.34
C ASP A 159 -8.45 3.66 8.08
N VAL A 160 -8.18 2.38 7.91
CA VAL A 160 -7.50 1.80 6.74
C VAL A 160 -8.28 0.59 6.26
N ASP A 161 -8.28 0.32 4.97
CA ASP A 161 -8.82 -0.92 4.41
C ASP A 161 -7.71 -1.99 4.36
N ILE A 162 -7.97 -3.20 4.84
CA ILE A 162 -7.05 -4.33 4.73
C ILE A 162 -7.71 -5.39 3.85
N ILE A 163 -7.08 -5.70 2.72
CA ILE A 163 -7.58 -6.63 1.72
C ILE A 163 -6.65 -7.85 1.72
N ASP A 164 -7.14 -8.94 2.27
CA ASP A 164 -6.49 -10.25 2.27
C ASP A 164 -6.58 -10.89 0.87
N THR A 165 -5.42 -11.06 0.26
CA THR A 165 -5.23 -11.69 -1.05
C THR A 165 -4.74 -13.13 -0.94
N SER A 166 -4.59 -13.69 0.28
CA SER A 166 -4.04 -15.03 0.50
C SER A 166 -4.85 -16.14 -0.18
N GLY A 167 -6.16 -15.92 -0.37
CA GLY A 167 -7.06 -16.87 -1.03
C GLY A 167 -7.13 -16.73 -2.55
N LEU A 168 -6.49 -15.71 -3.15
CA LEU A 168 -6.44 -15.58 -4.59
C LEU A 168 -5.48 -16.64 -5.16
N GLN A 169 -5.96 -17.38 -6.17
CA GLN A 169 -5.15 -18.34 -6.92
C GLN A 169 -4.02 -17.59 -7.66
N ASP A 170 -2.80 -18.13 -7.55
CA ASP A 170 -1.64 -17.62 -8.25
C ASP A 170 -1.49 -18.30 -9.60
N ASN A 171 -1.42 -17.49 -10.67
CA ASN A 171 -1.03 -17.97 -11.99
C ASN A 171 0.49 -17.86 -12.23
N MET A 172 1.28 -17.26 -11.31
CA MET A 172 2.73 -17.11 -11.50
C MET A 172 3.49 -16.90 -10.17
N HIS A 173 4.52 -17.72 -9.98
CA HIS A 173 5.63 -17.67 -9.01
C HIS A 173 5.45 -18.27 -7.60
N SER A 174 6.45 -19.07 -7.21
CA SER A 174 6.54 -19.81 -5.94
C SER A 174 6.66 -18.94 -4.68
N VAL A 175 6.92 -17.63 -4.81
CA VAL A 175 7.22 -16.73 -3.68
C VAL A 175 6.01 -15.87 -3.26
N ARG A 176 4.95 -15.82 -4.08
CA ARG A 176 3.70 -15.07 -3.82
C ARG A 176 3.84 -13.56 -3.59
N HIS A 177 4.99 -12.97 -3.96
CA HIS A 177 5.34 -11.59 -3.61
C HIS A 177 4.94 -10.53 -4.65
N SER A 178 4.53 -10.90 -5.87
CA SER A 178 4.33 -9.93 -6.97
C SER A 178 3.07 -10.16 -7.83
N ALA A 179 2.09 -10.92 -7.34
CA ALA A 179 0.97 -11.37 -8.17
C ALA A 179 -0.13 -10.30 -8.44
N PHE A 180 0.02 -9.08 -7.92
CA PHE A 180 -1.04 -8.07 -7.94
C PHE A 180 -1.39 -7.52 -9.34
N ASN A 181 -0.45 -7.55 -10.28
CA ASN A 181 -0.65 -7.05 -11.65
C ASN A 181 -1.20 -8.10 -12.62
N VAL A 182 -1.14 -9.39 -12.28
CA VAL A 182 -1.61 -10.50 -13.14
C VAL A 182 -2.98 -11.03 -12.74
N ASN A 183 -3.44 -10.73 -11.52
CA ASN A 183 -4.75 -11.14 -11.05
C ASN A 183 -5.82 -10.10 -11.47
N ARG A 184 -6.72 -10.47 -12.39
CA ARG A 184 -7.82 -9.60 -12.85
C ARG A 184 -8.64 -9.03 -11.69
N MET A 185 -8.92 -9.83 -10.67
CA MET A 185 -9.69 -9.36 -9.51
C MET A 185 -8.95 -8.24 -8.79
N MET A 186 -7.63 -8.32 -8.64
CA MET A 186 -6.85 -7.23 -8.05
C MET A 186 -6.82 -5.99 -8.94
N VAL A 187 -6.60 -6.15 -10.25
CA VAL A 187 -6.54 -5.02 -11.20
C VAL A 187 -7.86 -4.23 -11.23
N GLU A 188 -8.99 -4.93 -11.31
CA GLU A 188 -10.32 -4.29 -11.28
C GLU A 188 -10.57 -3.59 -9.93
N ASP A 189 -10.08 -4.16 -8.83
CA ASP A 189 -10.20 -3.55 -7.51
C ASP A 189 -9.41 -2.24 -7.38
N LEU A 190 -8.15 -2.27 -7.82
CA LEU A 190 -7.28 -1.10 -7.85
C LEU A 190 -7.87 0.00 -8.74
N ARG A 191 -8.48 -0.40 -9.86
CA ARG A 191 -9.23 0.51 -10.73
C ARG A 191 -10.40 1.17 -9.99
N GLU A 192 -11.17 0.42 -9.20
CA GLU A 192 -12.27 1.00 -8.41
C GLU A 192 -11.77 1.99 -7.33
N ILE A 193 -10.63 1.70 -6.68
CA ILE A 193 -9.99 2.64 -5.74
C ILE A 193 -9.60 3.94 -6.45
N ILE A 194 -8.92 3.85 -7.60
CA ILE A 194 -8.39 5.02 -8.30
C ILE A 194 -9.53 5.84 -8.95
N VAL A 195 -10.45 5.16 -9.66
CA VAL A 195 -11.48 5.82 -10.47
C VAL A 195 -12.68 6.23 -9.63
N SER A 196 -13.16 5.35 -8.75
CA SER A 196 -14.41 5.55 -8.01
C SER A 196 -14.19 5.88 -6.53
N ARG A 197 -12.98 5.73 -6.01
CA ARG A 197 -12.61 6.05 -4.62
C ARG A 197 -13.44 5.29 -3.57
N LYS A 198 -14.04 4.17 -3.96
CA LYS A 198 -14.86 3.32 -3.09
C LYS A 198 -14.00 2.62 -2.06
N ARG A 199 -14.37 2.72 -0.79
CA ARG A 199 -13.77 1.96 0.32
C ARG A 199 -14.04 0.47 0.15
N ALA A 200 -13.30 -0.38 0.85
CA ALA A 200 -13.51 -1.83 0.80
C ALA A 200 -14.96 -2.24 1.15
N LYS A 201 -15.58 -1.57 2.13
CA LYS A 201 -16.98 -1.79 2.52
C LYS A 201 -18.02 -1.47 1.44
N GLU A 202 -17.64 -0.70 0.41
CA GLU A 202 -18.53 -0.30 -0.69
C GLU A 202 -18.37 -1.19 -1.93
N ARG A 203 -17.38 -2.11 -1.91
CA ARG A 203 -17.00 -2.99 -3.03
C ARG A 203 -17.53 -4.41 -2.82
N LEU A 204 -18.79 -4.51 -2.37
CA LEU A 204 -19.44 -5.76 -1.90
C LEU A 204 -19.66 -6.80 -3.00
N SER A 205 -19.64 -6.41 -4.27
CA SER A 205 -19.72 -7.34 -5.41
C SER A 205 -18.49 -8.23 -5.57
N ARG A 206 -17.41 -7.95 -4.82
CA ARG A 206 -16.11 -8.63 -4.95
C ARG A 206 -15.44 -8.91 -3.61
N LEU A 207 -15.68 -8.07 -2.59
CA LEU A 207 -15.08 -8.18 -1.27
C LEU A 207 -16.10 -8.60 -0.21
N ILE A 208 -15.71 -9.51 0.67
CA ILE A 208 -16.44 -9.87 1.88
C ILE A 208 -15.71 -9.33 3.10
N ASN A 209 -16.43 -8.70 4.02
CA ASN A 209 -15.88 -8.31 5.32
C ASN A 209 -15.64 -9.57 6.18
N LYS A 210 -14.40 -9.78 6.63
CA LYS A 210 -14.05 -10.88 7.53
C LYS A 210 -14.17 -10.47 8.98
N LYS A 211 -13.63 -9.30 9.33
CA LYS A 211 -13.64 -8.75 10.70
C LYS A 211 -13.20 -7.30 10.69
N GLY A 212 -13.96 -6.39 11.29
CA GLY A 212 -13.54 -4.98 11.43
C GLY A 212 -13.21 -4.36 10.07
N ASN A 213 -11.97 -3.92 9.88
CA ASN A 213 -11.48 -3.36 8.61
C ASN A 213 -10.74 -4.38 7.71
N LEU A 214 -10.84 -5.67 8.01
CA LEU A 214 -10.31 -6.77 7.20
C LEU A 214 -11.37 -7.29 6.23
N PHE A 215 -11.01 -7.34 4.96
CA PHE A 215 -11.81 -7.84 3.84
C PHE A 215 -11.02 -8.90 3.08
N CYS A 216 -11.70 -9.80 2.38
CA CYS A 216 -11.06 -10.71 1.43
C CYS A 216 -11.82 -10.75 0.12
N PHE A 217 -11.16 -11.23 -0.93
CA PHE A 217 -11.83 -11.51 -2.19
C PHE A 217 -12.83 -12.67 -2.05
N MET A 218 -13.98 -12.53 -2.70
CA MET A 218 -14.85 -13.65 -3.00
C MET A 218 -14.13 -14.56 -3.98
N THR A 219 -13.75 -15.73 -3.51
CA THR A 219 -13.08 -16.77 -4.28
C THR A 219 -13.89 -18.05 -4.16
N THR A 220 -13.93 -18.83 -5.24
CA THR A 220 -14.55 -20.15 -5.21
C THR A 220 -13.77 -21.04 -4.24
N PRO A 221 -14.43 -21.80 -3.35
CA PRO A 221 -13.72 -22.70 -2.44
C PRO A 221 -12.81 -23.66 -3.20
N ALA A 222 -11.60 -23.90 -2.69
CA ALA A 222 -10.61 -24.79 -3.30
C ALA A 222 -11.11 -26.23 -3.53
N ALA A 223 -12.18 -26.64 -2.84
CA ALA A 223 -12.82 -27.95 -3.02
C ALA A 223 -13.65 -28.07 -4.32
N VAL A 224 -13.91 -26.97 -5.01
CA VAL A 224 -14.54 -26.96 -6.34
C VAL A 224 -13.44 -26.88 -7.40
N ASN A 225 -12.52 -27.85 -7.38
CA ASN A 225 -11.70 -28.12 -8.56
C ASN A 225 -12.62 -28.81 -9.56
N GLY A 226 -13.09 -28.06 -10.54
CA GLY A 226 -13.89 -28.58 -11.64
C GLY A 226 -13.07 -29.59 -12.43
N ASN A 227 -13.18 -30.87 -12.06
CA ASN A 227 -13.18 -31.94 -13.04
C ASN A 227 -14.49 -31.76 -13.83
N ILE A 228 -14.44 -30.87 -14.81
CA ILE A 228 -15.38 -30.91 -15.92
C ILE A 228 -14.96 -32.15 -16.71
N VAL A 229 -15.73 -33.22 -16.54
CA VAL A 229 -15.73 -34.38 -17.46
C VAL A 229 -16.34 -33.94 -18.77
#